data_AF-A0A971MQB5-F1
#
_entry.id   AF-A0A971MQB5-F1
#
_cell.length_a   1.000
_cell.length_b   1.000
_cell.length_c   1.000
_cell.angle_alpha   90.00
_cell.angle_beta   90.00
_cell.angle_gamma   90.00
#
_symmetry.space_group_name_H-M   'P 1'
#
loop_
_entity.id
_entity.type
_entity.pdbx_description
1 polymer ?
#
loop_
_entity_poly.entity_id
_entity_poly.type
_entity_poly.pdbx_seq_one_letter_code
_entity_poly.pdbx_strand_id
1 'polypeptide(L)'
;MKRLFLLLIPVLLFGTTFAQTQQQRVISFGKDLTVEEKQAVVKDFPLPIDVKLTEIKTLTVTNQDEWQLLKGLVSDEQIGTKAISSVFIEKRNTGTGLEIETKNLSLVTPHMIANALATAGVKDAKVVAVAPLLVSGTAALTGIYKSFEELTGTALTPEA
;
A
#
# COMPACT_ATOMS: atom_id res chain seq x y z
N MET A 1 8.15 16.91 71.53
CA MET A 1 7.08 17.70 70.88
C MET A 1 7.20 17.55 69.36
N LYS A 2 6.07 17.32 68.70
CA LYS A 2 5.88 16.71 67.37
C LYS A 2 6.75 17.29 66.24
N ARG A 3 7.50 16.45 65.54
CA ARG A 3 7.98 16.74 64.18
C ARG A 3 7.03 16.04 63.20
N LEU A 4 6.13 16.84 62.63
CA LEU A 4 5.20 16.48 61.58
C LEU A 4 5.99 16.20 60.30
N PHE A 5 6.15 14.94 59.92
CA PHE A 5 6.67 14.57 58.60
C PHE A 5 5.51 14.64 57.60
N LEU A 6 5.54 15.67 56.76
CA LEU A 6 4.59 15.88 55.66
C LEU A 6 4.95 14.88 54.54
N LEU A 7 4.06 13.91 54.32
CA LEU A 7 4.12 12.91 53.25
C LEU A 7 3.69 13.58 51.94
N LEU A 8 4.65 13.89 51.07
CA LEU A 8 4.39 14.41 49.72
C LEU A 8 4.10 13.23 48.79
N ILE A 9 2.84 13.00 48.45
CA ILE A 9 2.42 11.98 47.48
C ILE A 9 2.57 12.58 46.07
N PRO A 10 3.44 12.05 45.19
CA PRO A 10 3.45 12.47 43.80
C PRO A 10 2.22 11.88 43.10
N VAL A 11 1.29 12.74 42.73
CA VAL A 11 0.16 12.40 41.85
C VAL A 11 0.75 12.10 40.47
N LEU A 12 0.90 10.81 40.16
CA LEU A 12 1.18 10.30 38.82
C LEU A 12 -0.05 10.58 37.94
N LEU A 13 -0.05 11.73 37.29
CA LEU A 13 -0.88 12.00 36.12
C LEU A 13 -0.43 11.06 35.00
N PHE A 14 -1.03 9.88 34.94
CA PHE A 14 -1.02 9.04 33.75
C PHE A 14 -1.74 9.82 32.64
N GLY A 15 -0.97 10.58 31.87
CA GLY A 15 -1.44 11.08 30.58
C GLY A 15 -1.73 9.87 29.70
N THR A 16 -3.00 9.59 29.43
CA THR A 16 -3.38 8.62 28.40
C THR A 16 -3.00 9.24 27.06
N THR A 17 -1.81 8.90 26.56
CA THR A 17 -1.46 9.19 25.18
C THR A 17 -2.38 8.35 24.31
N PHE A 18 -3.38 8.99 23.70
CA PHE A 18 -4.08 8.40 22.57
C PHE A 18 -3.02 8.21 21.48
N ALA A 19 -2.55 6.97 21.30
CA ALA A 19 -1.76 6.61 20.14
C ALA A 19 -2.69 6.70 18.94
N GLN A 20 -2.74 7.86 18.30
CA GLN A 20 -3.39 8.03 17.02
C GLN A 20 -2.58 7.20 16.03
N THR A 21 -3.06 6.00 15.72
CA THR A 21 -2.53 5.17 14.64
C THR A 21 -2.63 6.00 13.37
N GLN A 22 -1.52 6.60 12.95
CA GLN A 22 -1.44 7.26 11.64
C GLN A 22 -1.82 6.20 10.61
N GLN A 23 -2.91 6.41 9.86
CA GLN A 23 -3.27 5.54 8.75
C GLN A 23 -2.12 5.54 7.75
N GLN A 24 -1.45 4.39 7.65
CA GLN A 24 -0.29 4.24 6.78
C GLN A 24 -0.79 4.08 5.35
N ARG A 25 -0.37 5.00 4.49
CA ARG A 25 -0.68 5.04 3.07
C ARG A 25 0.60 4.89 2.27
N VAL A 26 0.55 4.06 1.23
CA VAL A 26 1.65 3.88 0.28
C VAL A 26 1.08 3.97 -1.13
N ILE A 27 1.80 4.67 -2.01
CA ILE A 27 1.53 4.63 -3.45
C ILE A 27 2.75 4.07 -4.16
N SER A 28 2.57 3.00 -4.93
CA SER A 28 3.59 2.47 -5.83
C SER A 28 3.27 2.89 -7.25
N PHE A 29 4.15 3.69 -7.85
CA PHE A 29 4.03 4.14 -9.24
C PHE A 29 4.84 3.26 -10.19
N GLY A 30 4.24 2.91 -11.32
CA GLY A 30 5.00 2.41 -12.48
C GLY A 30 6.04 3.44 -12.94
N LYS A 31 7.27 2.99 -13.18
CA LYS A 31 8.41 3.84 -13.53
C LYS A 31 8.25 4.55 -14.87
N ASP A 32 7.53 3.93 -15.80
CA ASP A 32 7.44 4.37 -17.19
C ASP A 32 6.22 5.26 -17.48
N LEU A 33 5.47 5.62 -16.43
CA LEU A 33 4.39 6.61 -16.51
C LEU A 33 4.94 7.97 -16.93
N THR A 34 4.27 8.60 -17.91
CA THR A 34 4.49 10.03 -18.17
C THR A 34 3.96 10.88 -17.01
N VAL A 35 4.25 12.19 -17.04
CA VAL A 35 3.74 13.13 -16.05
C VAL A 35 2.21 13.17 -16.09
N GLU A 36 1.63 13.19 -17.28
CA GLU A 36 0.19 13.23 -17.52
C GLU A 36 -0.48 11.93 -17.09
N GLU A 37 0.13 10.79 -17.41
CA GLU A 37 -0.36 9.48 -16.99
C GLU A 37 -0.30 9.32 -15.47
N LYS A 38 0.78 9.80 -14.83
CA LYS A 38 0.89 9.83 -13.38
C LYS A 38 -0.23 10.68 -12.74
N GLN A 39 -0.56 11.83 -13.34
CA GLN A 39 -1.68 12.64 -12.88
C GLN A 39 -3.02 11.93 -13.07
N ALA A 40 -3.20 11.20 -14.17
CA ALA A 40 -4.42 10.43 -14.42
C ALA A 40 -4.62 9.33 -13.37
N VAL A 41 -3.60 8.53 -13.07
CA VAL A 41 -3.70 7.49 -12.04
C VAL A 41 -3.93 8.06 -10.64
N VAL A 42 -3.33 9.20 -10.30
CA VAL A 42 -3.54 9.87 -9.01
C VAL A 42 -5.00 10.29 -8.82
N LYS A 43 -5.68 10.72 -9.88
CA LYS A 43 -7.10 11.12 -9.82
C LYS A 43 -8.03 9.95 -9.49
N ASP A 44 -7.60 8.73 -9.79
CA ASP A 44 -8.34 7.51 -9.47
C ASP A 44 -8.07 7.03 -8.03
N PHE A 45 -7.09 7.61 -7.32
CA PHE A 45 -6.81 7.25 -5.94
C PHE A 45 -7.72 8.00 -4.95
N PRO A 46 -8.28 7.30 -3.94
CA PRO A 46 -9.21 7.86 -2.97
C PRO A 46 -8.46 8.62 -1.86
N LEU A 47 -7.73 9.67 -2.25
CA LEU A 47 -6.97 10.49 -1.31
C LEU A 47 -7.92 11.36 -0.48
N PRO A 48 -7.80 11.36 0.87
CA PRO A 48 -8.54 12.30 1.70
C PRO A 48 -8.23 13.75 1.32
N ILE A 49 -9.23 14.64 1.44
CA ILE A 49 -9.14 16.05 1.02
C ILE A 49 -7.99 16.80 1.71
N ASP A 50 -7.67 16.40 2.94
CA ASP A 50 -6.67 17.00 3.80
C ASP A 50 -5.26 16.37 3.67
N VAL A 51 -5.09 15.32 2.87
CA VAL A 51 -3.82 14.61 2.72
C VAL A 51 -3.14 14.97 1.40
N LYS A 52 -1.91 15.47 1.48
CA LYS A 52 -1.12 15.77 0.28
C LYS A 52 -0.35 14.54 -0.19
N LEU A 53 -0.18 14.39 -1.51
CA LEU A 53 0.68 13.34 -2.08
C LEU A 53 2.10 13.33 -1.51
N THR A 54 2.63 14.51 -1.16
CA THR A 54 3.96 14.66 -0.55
C THR A 54 4.07 14.08 0.86
N GLU A 55 2.93 13.84 1.52
CA GLU A 55 2.84 13.25 2.86
C GLU A 55 2.64 11.73 2.78
N ILE A 56 2.39 11.19 1.58
CA ILE A 56 2.22 9.76 1.34
C ILE A 56 3.55 9.17 0.91
N LYS A 57 3.94 8.04 1.51
CA LYS A 57 5.13 7.32 1.07
C LYS A 57 4.91 6.84 -0.37
N THR A 58 5.83 7.20 -1.25
CA THR A 58 5.79 6.75 -2.64
C THR A 58 6.92 5.78 -2.93
N LEU A 59 6.62 4.74 -3.70
CA LEU A 59 7.56 3.77 -4.21
C LEU A 59 7.52 3.81 -5.75
N THR A 60 8.57 3.31 -6.36
CA THR A 60 8.68 3.16 -7.81
C THR A 60 8.82 1.69 -8.16
N VAL A 61 8.06 1.24 -9.16
CA VAL A 61 8.11 -0.11 -9.72
C VAL A 61 8.73 0.00 -11.11
N THR A 62 9.88 -0.63 -11.30
CA THR A 62 10.53 -0.73 -12.61
C THR A 62 10.07 -1.98 -13.33
N ASN A 63 10.19 -2.00 -14.66
CA ASN A 63 9.92 -3.23 -15.42
C ASN A 63 10.84 -4.39 -15.01
N GLN A 64 12.08 -4.09 -14.61
CA GLN A 64 12.98 -5.10 -14.05
C GLN A 64 12.42 -5.71 -12.76
N ASP A 65 11.78 -4.93 -11.89
CA ASP A 65 11.14 -5.46 -10.67
C ASP A 65 10.02 -6.45 -11.05
N GLU A 66 9.26 -6.16 -12.11
CA GLU A 66 8.22 -7.07 -12.61
C GLU A 66 8.81 -8.39 -13.10
N TRP A 67 9.88 -8.33 -13.89
CA TRP A 67 10.58 -9.53 -14.37
C TRP A 67 11.20 -10.34 -13.25
N GLN A 68 11.77 -9.70 -12.24
CA GLN A 68 12.34 -10.40 -11.09
C GLN A 68 11.27 -11.13 -10.27
N LEU A 69 10.10 -10.52 -10.13
CA LEU A 69 9.03 -11.04 -9.31
C LEU A 69 8.17 -12.08 -10.04
N LEU A 70 7.85 -11.87 -11.31
CA LEU A 70 6.78 -12.57 -12.03
C LEU A 70 7.26 -13.54 -13.10
N LYS A 71 8.57 -13.58 -13.40
CA LYS A 71 9.11 -14.50 -14.40
C LYS A 71 8.82 -15.95 -14.04
N GLY A 72 8.22 -16.69 -14.97
CA GLY A 72 7.80 -18.07 -14.78
C GLY A 72 6.42 -18.24 -14.14
N LEU A 73 5.80 -17.16 -13.69
CA LEU A 73 4.45 -17.13 -13.11
C LEU A 73 3.44 -16.47 -14.05
N VAL A 74 3.91 -15.42 -14.74
CA VAL A 74 3.16 -14.67 -15.74
C VAL A 74 3.91 -14.77 -17.07
N SER A 75 3.19 -14.80 -18.18
CA SER A 75 3.83 -14.88 -19.49
C SER A 75 4.67 -13.63 -19.78
N ASP A 76 5.78 -13.82 -20.51
CA ASP A 76 6.69 -12.74 -20.92
C ASP A 76 5.96 -11.58 -21.62
N GLU A 77 4.95 -11.89 -22.43
CA GLU A 77 4.12 -10.88 -23.12
C GLU A 77 3.28 -10.04 -22.14
N GLN A 78 2.75 -10.67 -21.09
CA GLN A 78 1.96 -9.98 -20.07
C GLN A 78 2.83 -9.13 -19.14
N ILE A 79 4.09 -9.52 -18.89
CA ILE A 79 5.06 -8.66 -18.17
C ILE A 79 5.47 -7.49 -19.06
N GLY A 80 5.73 -7.75 -20.34
CA GLY A 80 6.08 -6.74 -21.33
C GLY A 80 7.36 -5.98 -20.97
N THR A 81 7.42 -4.72 -21.40
CA THR A 81 8.65 -3.90 -21.36
C THR A 81 8.49 -2.58 -20.62
N LYS A 82 7.27 -2.26 -20.14
CA LYS A 82 6.96 -0.98 -19.51
C LYS A 82 6.12 -1.16 -18.25
N ALA A 83 6.55 -0.53 -17.17
CA ALA A 83 5.83 -0.45 -15.91
C ALA A 83 4.93 0.79 -15.90
N ILE A 84 3.67 0.64 -16.32
CA ILE A 84 2.71 1.76 -16.46
C ILE A 84 1.41 1.63 -15.63
N SER A 85 1.31 0.62 -14.76
CA SER A 85 0.23 0.53 -13.77
C SER A 85 0.73 0.88 -12.37
N SER A 86 -0.15 1.35 -11.50
CA SER A 86 0.17 1.83 -10.15
C SER A 86 -0.83 1.32 -9.13
N VAL A 87 -0.46 1.38 -7.85
CA VAL A 87 -1.35 1.00 -6.75
C VAL A 87 -1.29 2.00 -5.60
N PHE A 88 -2.46 2.29 -5.03
CA PHE A 88 -2.62 2.93 -3.74
C PHE A 88 -3.04 1.89 -2.70
N ILE A 89 -2.40 1.91 -1.53
CA ILE A 89 -2.72 1.05 -0.40
C ILE A 89 -2.90 1.92 0.84
N GLU A 90 -4.01 1.72 1.54
CA GLU A 90 -4.29 2.32 2.84
C GLU A 90 -4.61 1.23 3.85
N LYS A 91 -3.80 1.15 4.91
CA LYS A 91 -4.12 0.27 6.04
C LYS A 91 -5.33 0.82 6.79
N ARG A 92 -6.27 -0.06 7.11
CA ARG A 92 -7.51 0.31 7.81
C ARG A 92 -7.56 -0.29 9.22
N ASN A 93 -8.57 0.15 9.96
CA ASN A 93 -8.83 -0.37 11.30
C ASN A 93 -9.24 -1.85 11.23
N THR A 94 -8.89 -2.59 12.27
CA THR A 94 -9.22 -4.01 12.39
C THR A 94 -10.72 -4.26 12.25
N GLY A 95 -11.09 -5.25 11.44
CA GLY A 95 -12.49 -5.66 11.21
C GLY A 95 -13.20 -4.89 10.09
N THR A 96 -12.48 -4.05 9.33
CA THR A 96 -13.03 -3.36 8.15
C THR A 96 -12.98 -4.22 6.89
N GLY A 97 -12.11 -5.24 6.85
CA GLY A 97 -11.94 -6.12 5.70
C GLY A 97 -11.12 -5.51 4.56
N LEU A 98 -10.99 -6.29 3.48
CA LEU A 98 -10.32 -5.87 2.25
C LEU A 98 -11.32 -5.22 1.30
N GLU A 99 -11.02 -3.99 0.87
CA GLU A 99 -11.73 -3.30 -0.20
C GLU A 99 -10.76 -3.07 -1.36
N ILE A 100 -11.06 -3.68 -2.51
CA ILE A 100 -10.14 -3.71 -3.63
C ILE A 100 -10.85 -3.25 -4.89
N GLU A 101 -10.26 -2.25 -5.55
CA GLU A 101 -10.73 -1.70 -6.81
C GLU A 101 -9.63 -1.83 -7.86
N THR A 102 -10.01 -2.18 -9.09
CA THR A 102 -9.11 -2.25 -10.24
C THR A 102 -9.67 -1.45 -11.40
N LYS A 103 -8.81 -0.72 -12.13
CA LYS A 103 -9.20 0.02 -13.33
C LYS A 103 -8.16 -0.12 -14.43
N ASN A 104 -8.60 -0.38 -15.66
CA ASN A 104 -7.74 -0.52 -16.84
C ASN A 104 -6.69 -1.65 -16.73
N LEU A 105 -6.98 -2.71 -15.98
CA LEU A 105 -6.14 -3.89 -15.85
C LEU A 105 -6.84 -5.09 -16.52
N SER A 106 -6.13 -5.84 -17.36
CA SER A 106 -6.68 -6.98 -18.11
C SER A 106 -6.37 -8.33 -17.47
N LEU A 107 -5.27 -8.44 -16.71
CA LEU A 107 -4.84 -9.66 -16.03
C LEU A 107 -5.07 -9.58 -14.51
N VAL A 108 -4.64 -8.48 -13.88
CA VAL A 108 -4.72 -8.36 -12.42
C VAL A 108 -6.15 -8.02 -12.00
N THR A 109 -6.75 -8.94 -11.23
CA THR A 109 -8.14 -8.81 -10.75
C THR A 109 -8.21 -8.49 -9.25
N PRO A 110 -9.33 -7.93 -8.75
CA PRO A 110 -9.50 -7.72 -7.31
C PRO A 110 -9.36 -9.00 -6.50
N HIS A 111 -9.80 -10.15 -7.03
CA HIS A 111 -9.69 -11.44 -6.35
C HIS A 111 -8.23 -11.89 -6.19
N MET A 112 -7.40 -11.73 -7.23
CA MET A 112 -5.97 -12.04 -7.16
C MET A 112 -5.26 -11.19 -6.09
N ILE A 113 -5.58 -9.89 -6.06
CA ILE A 113 -5.03 -8.96 -5.07
C ILE A 113 -5.48 -9.37 -3.66
N ALA A 114 -6.75 -9.75 -3.48
CA ALA A 114 -7.29 -10.19 -2.20
C ALA A 114 -6.56 -11.43 -1.66
N ASN A 115 -6.30 -12.42 -2.53
CA ASN A 115 -5.60 -13.64 -2.15
C ASN A 115 -4.14 -13.37 -1.76
N ALA A 116 -3.45 -12.52 -2.52
CA ALA A 116 -2.08 -12.11 -2.20
C ALA A 116 -2.01 -11.39 -0.84
N LEU A 117 -2.92 -10.44 -0.61
CA LEU A 117 -3.10 -9.74 0.67
C LEU A 117 -3.38 -10.69 1.83
N ALA A 118 -4.30 -11.64 1.64
CA ALA A 118 -4.68 -12.58 2.67
C ALA A 118 -3.51 -13.51 3.05
N THR A 119 -2.77 -14.00 2.05
CA THR A 119 -1.55 -14.81 2.24
C THR A 119 -0.47 -14.04 2.98
N ALA A 120 -0.37 -12.73 2.71
CA ALA A 120 0.49 -11.80 3.43
C ALA A 120 0.04 -11.47 4.87
N GLY A 121 -1.11 -11.99 5.31
CA GLY A 121 -1.68 -11.69 6.62
C GLY A 121 -2.34 -10.31 6.72
N VAL A 122 -2.53 -9.60 5.60
CA VAL A 122 -3.23 -8.33 5.56
C VAL A 122 -4.74 -8.59 5.48
N LYS A 123 -5.47 -8.16 6.51
CA LYS A 123 -6.92 -8.39 6.64
C LYS A 123 -7.77 -7.14 6.43
N ASP A 124 -7.18 -5.96 6.63
CA ASP A 124 -7.90 -4.70 6.74
C ASP A 124 -7.17 -3.60 5.94
N ALA A 125 -7.56 -3.41 4.68
CA ALA A 125 -6.92 -2.45 3.78
C ALA A 125 -7.85 -2.00 2.65
N LYS A 126 -7.66 -0.75 2.19
CA LYS A 126 -8.12 -0.33 0.86
C LYS A 126 -6.97 -0.50 -0.13
N VAL A 127 -7.24 -1.12 -1.27
CA VAL A 127 -6.29 -1.21 -2.39
C VAL A 127 -6.96 -0.74 -3.67
N VAL A 128 -6.31 0.19 -4.36
CA VAL A 128 -6.80 0.72 -5.65
C VAL A 128 -5.68 0.58 -6.66
N ALA A 129 -5.82 -0.37 -7.59
CA ALA A 129 -4.83 -0.71 -8.59
C ALA A 129 -5.29 -0.24 -9.98
N VAL A 130 -4.56 0.68 -10.61
CA VAL A 130 -5.03 1.39 -11.79
C VAL A 130 -3.92 1.61 -12.82
N ALA A 131 -4.34 1.82 -14.07
CA ALA A 131 -3.47 2.24 -15.16
C ALA A 131 -4.13 3.37 -15.98
N PRO A 132 -3.36 4.23 -16.66
CA PRO A 132 -3.93 5.29 -17.50
C PRO A 132 -4.65 4.73 -18.75
N LEU A 133 -4.28 3.53 -19.18
CA LEU A 133 -4.81 2.80 -20.34
C LEU A 133 -4.82 1.29 -20.05
N LEU A 134 -5.53 0.50 -20.86
CA LEU A 134 -5.68 -0.95 -20.64
C LEU A 134 -4.34 -1.68 -20.77
N VAL A 135 -3.89 -2.32 -19.69
CA VAL A 135 -2.62 -3.06 -19.59
C VAL A 135 -2.81 -4.35 -18.78
N SER A 136 -1.82 -5.23 -18.74
CA SER A 136 -1.87 -6.45 -17.91
C SER A 136 -2.08 -6.12 -16.41
N GLY A 137 -1.37 -5.10 -15.92
CA GLY A 137 -1.36 -4.71 -14.51
C GLY A 137 -0.21 -5.32 -13.71
N THR A 138 0.75 -5.98 -14.35
CA THR A 138 1.91 -6.61 -13.69
C THR A 138 2.68 -5.64 -12.79
N ALA A 139 2.87 -4.37 -13.21
CA ALA A 139 3.53 -3.37 -12.36
C ALA A 139 2.69 -3.01 -11.12
N ALA A 140 1.36 -3.06 -11.19
CA ALA A 140 0.51 -2.85 -10.02
C ALA A 140 0.60 -4.05 -9.08
N LEU A 141 0.62 -5.29 -9.61
CA LEU A 141 0.87 -6.48 -8.80
C LEU A 141 2.23 -6.40 -8.12
N THR A 142 3.32 -6.11 -8.84
CA THR A 142 4.64 -5.90 -8.23
C THR A 142 4.64 -4.77 -7.21
N GLY A 143 3.95 -3.67 -7.48
CA GLY A 143 3.77 -2.57 -6.54
C GLY A 143 3.04 -2.98 -5.27
N ILE A 144 2.08 -3.87 -5.36
CA ILE A 144 1.36 -4.45 -4.21
C ILE A 144 2.36 -5.22 -3.32
N TYR A 145 3.14 -6.12 -3.90
CA TYR A 145 4.20 -6.85 -3.18
C TYR A 145 5.16 -5.88 -2.47
N LYS A 146 5.77 -4.93 -3.21
CA LYS A 146 6.73 -3.95 -2.65
C LYS A 146 6.11 -3.07 -1.56
N SER A 147 4.88 -2.61 -1.75
CA SER A 147 4.18 -1.76 -0.76
C SER A 147 3.91 -2.52 0.53
N PHE A 148 3.67 -3.82 0.46
CA PHE A 148 3.48 -4.64 1.65
C PHE A 148 4.77 -4.89 2.42
N GLU A 149 5.90 -5.14 1.74
CA GLU A 149 7.18 -5.26 2.43
C GLU A 149 7.49 -3.98 3.20
N GLU A 150 7.20 -2.82 2.60
CA GLU A 150 7.32 -1.52 3.25
C GLU A 150 6.38 -1.36 4.46
N LEU A 151 5.11 -1.82 4.35
CA LEU A 151 4.10 -1.66 5.41
C LEU A 151 4.24 -2.66 6.56
N THR A 152 4.79 -3.84 6.29
CA THR A 152 4.80 -4.98 7.24
C THR A 152 6.21 -5.38 7.68
N GLY A 153 7.24 -4.95 6.96
CA GLY A 153 8.62 -5.42 7.13
C GLY A 153 8.83 -6.87 6.70
N THR A 154 7.83 -7.53 6.12
CA THR A 154 7.88 -8.93 5.68
C THR A 154 7.84 -9.00 4.16
N ALA A 155 8.85 -9.65 3.58
CA ALA A 155 8.90 -9.85 2.14
C ALA A 155 7.78 -10.79 1.68
N LEU A 156 7.19 -10.48 0.54
CA LEU A 156 6.14 -11.31 -0.05
C LEU A 156 6.67 -12.00 -1.30
N THR A 157 6.55 -13.32 -1.33
CA THR A 157 6.87 -14.12 -2.49
C THR A 157 5.58 -14.47 -3.22
N PRO A 158 5.48 -14.23 -4.53
CA PRO A 158 4.39 -14.79 -5.31
C PRO A 158 4.48 -16.32 -5.25
N GLU A 159 3.36 -16.96 -4.96
CA GLU A 159 3.27 -18.43 -5.00
C GLU A 159 3.09 -18.89 -6.45
N ALA A 160 3.74 -20.00 -6.80
CA ALA A 160 3.75 -20.59 -8.14
C ALA A 160 2.55 -21.52 -8.40
#